data_AF-A0AAN7U6H9-F1
#
_entry.id   AF-A0AAN7U6H9-F1
#
_cell.length_a   1.000
_cell.length_b   1.000
_cell.length_c   1.000
_cell.angle_alpha   90.00
_cell.angle_beta   90.00
_cell.angle_gamma   90.00
#
_symmetry.space_group_name_H-M   'P 1'
#
loop_
_entity.id
_entity.type
_entity.pdbx_description
1 polymer ?
#
loop_
_entity_poly.entity_id
_entity_poly.type
_entity_poly.pdbx_seq_one_letter_code
_entity_poly.pdbx_strand_id
1 'polypeptide(L)'
;MAKIIKPPTQEEMRDLSSLLSSGEPYEILGCTQDSQHKEITKRYRDLARRHHPDKQQHRGSNNDDGGDMMTKINNAYKILSNDRFREIYDVYLLPDMMEDGDIDSEKVYRDAKFNNVILASMALFFNALSIPFRNVSVIVQSNPFIIKPRQVLKSLIQGSGFFKSLFRGTTFLLSSSMLELIREESIKRITKSIPMMRDNQVPYIKSFINIFTRAIVNFPIRLVGDILIMSPPGYSVLKVIKDVILRVDQATTGNIIMAVGTSKAPSIQWKNLFYSLGYSLTLVYAKKLIKKGLKEFDRYTYQGYMKDPNNIFYRYSNYLMSNTLFRVGLQTILVNPLDVLHAQYPRILLDSWLQGGAPVPIAQNPIALAIDIYRSNNNGIFKFFNGIIPLFFCKVFEDLSDQCDREEEDQYDDDEFYA
;
A
#
# COMPACT_ATOMS: atom_id res chain seq x y z
N MET A 1 -4.46 8.47 16.61
CA MET A 1 -3.49 8.32 15.50
C MET A 1 -3.62 9.58 14.67
N ALA A 2 -2.55 10.35 14.49
CA ALA A 2 -2.59 11.54 13.66
C ALA A 2 -2.89 11.10 12.21
N LYS A 3 -3.99 11.58 11.63
CA LYS A 3 -4.26 11.42 10.20
C LYS A 3 -3.20 12.23 9.46
N ILE A 4 -2.58 11.65 8.42
CA ILE A 4 -1.65 12.41 7.58
C ILE A 4 -2.52 13.18 6.59
N ILE A 5 -2.75 14.43 6.92
CA ILE A 5 -3.63 15.31 6.16
C ILE A 5 -2.77 15.99 5.10
N LYS A 6 -3.32 16.11 3.89
CA LYS A 6 -2.66 16.83 2.80
C LYS A 6 -2.34 18.25 3.29
N PRO A 7 -1.10 18.74 3.16
CA PRO A 7 -0.74 20.04 3.71
C PRO A 7 -1.64 21.10 3.08
N PRO A 8 -2.13 22.07 3.86
CA PRO A 8 -2.98 23.12 3.34
C PRO A 8 -2.19 23.94 2.30
N THR A 9 -2.82 24.38 1.21
CA THR A 9 -2.14 25.27 0.25
C THR A 9 -1.96 26.67 0.85
N GLN A 10 -1.06 27.47 0.29
CA GLN A 10 -0.93 28.88 0.72
C GLN A 10 -2.24 29.67 0.52
N GLU A 11 -3.00 29.35 -0.53
CA GLU A 11 -4.32 29.96 -0.77
C GLU A 11 -5.33 29.51 0.29
N GLU A 12 -5.41 28.20 0.59
CA GLU A 12 -6.29 27.66 1.62
C GLU A 12 -6.00 28.28 3.01
N MET A 13 -4.71 28.41 3.37
CA MET A 13 -4.30 29.01 4.64
C MET A 13 -4.64 30.50 4.71
N ARG A 14 -4.44 31.24 3.61
CA ARG A 14 -4.78 32.67 3.55
C ARG A 14 -6.29 32.86 3.67
N ASP A 15 -7.08 32.06 2.97
CA ASP A 15 -8.54 32.11 3.03
C ASP A 15 -9.04 31.76 4.43
N LEU A 16 -8.51 30.69 5.04
CA LEU A 16 -8.85 30.30 6.41
C LEU A 16 -8.49 31.38 7.44
N SER A 17 -7.29 31.94 7.35
CA SER A 17 -6.85 33.04 8.21
C SER A 17 -7.78 34.25 8.10
N SER A 18 -8.20 34.60 6.87
CA SER A 18 -9.16 35.68 6.64
C SER A 18 -10.54 35.41 7.25
N LEU A 19 -11.02 34.16 7.21
CA LEU A 19 -12.30 33.77 7.80
C LEU A 19 -12.23 33.73 9.33
N LEU A 20 -11.09 33.29 9.90
CA LEU A 20 -10.86 33.20 11.35
C LEU A 20 -10.70 34.56 12.02
N SER A 21 -10.39 35.62 11.28
CA SER A 21 -10.41 37.00 11.81
C SER A 21 -11.74 37.38 12.46
N SER A 22 -12.82 36.69 12.08
CA SER A 22 -14.17 36.93 12.61
C SER A 22 -14.47 36.21 13.95
N GLY A 23 -13.57 35.33 14.42
CA GLY A 23 -13.63 34.64 15.70
C GLY A 23 -13.68 33.11 15.57
N GLU A 24 -13.75 32.42 16.70
CA GLU A 24 -13.69 30.95 16.76
C GLU A 24 -14.96 30.27 16.19
N PRO A 25 -14.85 29.43 15.15
CA PRO A 25 -16.02 28.89 14.44
C PRO A 25 -16.95 28.03 15.30
N TYR A 26 -16.38 27.19 16.18
CA TYR A 26 -17.16 26.31 17.05
C TYR A 26 -17.92 27.09 18.12
N GLU A 27 -17.30 28.12 18.69
CA GLU A 27 -17.94 29.00 19.67
C GLU A 27 -19.07 29.83 19.02
N ILE A 28 -18.81 30.41 17.85
CA ILE A 28 -19.80 31.22 17.12
C ILE A 28 -21.05 30.41 16.76
N LEU A 29 -20.88 29.16 16.30
CA LEU A 29 -22.01 28.28 15.95
C LEU A 29 -22.57 27.49 17.15
N GLY A 30 -21.93 27.55 18.31
CA GLY A 30 -22.29 26.78 19.50
C GLY A 30 -22.28 25.27 19.26
N CYS A 31 -21.29 24.79 18.51
CA CYS A 31 -21.08 23.39 18.14
C CYS A 31 -19.79 22.85 18.79
N THR A 32 -19.62 21.53 18.77
CA THR A 32 -18.38 20.88 19.23
C THR A 32 -17.64 20.25 18.05
N GLN A 33 -16.37 19.88 18.22
CA GLN A 33 -15.61 19.16 17.20
C GLN A 33 -16.28 17.84 16.79
N ASP A 34 -17.05 17.22 17.69
CA ASP A 34 -17.79 15.98 17.43
C ASP A 34 -19.13 16.22 16.69
N SER A 35 -19.53 17.47 16.47
CA SER A 35 -20.80 17.79 15.82
C SER A 35 -20.80 17.33 14.36
N GLN A 36 -21.83 16.56 14.00
CA GLN A 36 -22.02 16.10 12.62
C GLN A 36 -22.41 17.25 11.70
N HIS A 37 -22.12 17.13 10.41
CA HIS A 37 -22.43 18.15 9.41
C HIS A 37 -23.91 18.60 9.43
N LYS A 38 -24.84 17.66 9.65
CA LYS A 38 -26.28 17.96 9.82
C LYS A 38 -26.58 18.88 11.00
N GLU A 39 -25.85 18.73 12.10
CA GLU A 39 -26.00 19.57 13.29
C GLU A 39 -25.47 20.98 13.03
N ILE A 40 -24.31 21.09 12.40
CA ILE A 40 -23.68 22.37 12.03
C ILE A 40 -24.62 23.18 11.12
N THR A 41 -25.18 22.56 10.08
CA THR A 41 -26.15 23.21 9.19
C THR A 41 -27.43 23.64 9.92
N LYS A 42 -27.91 22.84 10.87
CA LYS A 42 -29.10 23.19 11.67
C LYS A 42 -28.84 24.43 12.54
N ARG A 43 -27.71 24.44 13.26
CA ARG A 43 -27.29 25.55 14.12
C ARG A 43 -27.08 26.84 13.34
N TYR A 44 -26.44 26.75 12.17
CA TYR A 44 -26.29 27.86 11.25
C TYR A 44 -27.65 28.47 10.85
N ARG A 45 -28.63 27.65 10.43
CA ARG A 45 -29.97 28.14 10.04
C ARG A 45 -30.70 28.82 11.19
N ASP A 46 -30.59 28.27 12.40
CA ASP A 46 -31.24 28.84 13.59
C ASP A 46 -30.63 30.20 13.96
N LEU A 47 -29.30 30.33 13.91
CA LEU A 47 -28.59 31.57 14.18
C LEU A 47 -28.81 32.62 13.09
N ALA A 48 -28.74 32.23 11.81
CA ALA A 48 -29.01 33.11 10.68
C ALA A 48 -30.44 33.68 10.72
N ARG A 49 -31.44 32.89 11.17
CA ARG A 49 -32.83 33.36 11.32
C ARG A 49 -33.02 34.36 12.46
N ARG A 50 -32.17 34.32 13.48
CA ARG A 50 -32.19 35.22 14.65
C ARG A 50 -31.44 36.52 14.37
N HIS A 51 -30.32 36.43 13.65
CA HIS A 51 -29.43 37.56 13.34
C HIS A 51 -29.63 38.13 11.93
N HIS A 52 -30.74 37.81 11.26
CA HIS A 52 -31.02 38.35 9.93
C HIS A 52 -31.23 39.88 10.00
N PRO A 53 -30.58 40.67 9.11
CA PRO A 53 -30.62 42.14 9.15
C PRO A 53 -32.05 42.70 9.06
N ASP A 54 -32.91 42.04 8.28
CA ASP A 54 -34.33 42.40 8.10
C ASP A 54 -35.14 42.37 9.41
N LYS A 55 -34.82 41.45 10.34
CA LYS A 55 -35.49 41.37 11.64
C LYS A 55 -34.94 42.36 12.67
N GLN A 56 -33.74 42.88 12.44
CA GLN A 56 -33.09 43.83 13.33
C GLN A 56 -33.42 45.28 12.96
N GLN A 57 -33.68 45.57 11.68
CA GLN A 57 -34.16 46.89 11.22
C GLN A 57 -35.48 47.31 11.88
N HIS A 58 -36.34 46.36 12.26
CA HIS A 58 -37.62 46.64 12.93
C HIS A 58 -37.52 46.91 14.44
N ARG A 59 -36.34 46.76 15.07
CA ARG A 59 -36.17 46.92 16.53
C ARG A 59 -35.60 48.27 16.98
N GLY A 60 -35.41 49.23 16.08
CA GLY A 60 -35.17 50.64 16.43
C GLY A 60 -33.85 50.95 17.14
N SER A 61 -32.87 50.05 17.12
CA SER A 61 -31.54 50.30 17.70
C SER A 61 -30.52 50.48 16.58
N ASN A 62 -29.89 51.66 16.54
CA ASN A 62 -28.68 51.94 15.76
C ASN A 62 -27.54 51.03 16.28
N ASN A 63 -27.49 49.78 15.84
CA ASN A 63 -26.42 48.87 16.22
C ASN A 63 -25.77 48.28 14.97
N ASP A 64 -24.57 48.77 14.65
CA ASP A 64 -23.60 48.14 13.73
C ASP A 64 -23.31 46.66 14.09
N ASP A 65 -23.64 46.22 15.30
CA ASP A 65 -23.43 44.86 15.82
C ASP A 65 -24.16 43.76 15.04
N GLY A 66 -25.27 44.11 14.38
CA GLY A 66 -26.15 43.16 13.69
C GLY A 66 -25.54 42.54 12.44
N GLY A 67 -24.95 43.39 11.60
CA GLY A 67 -24.25 42.98 10.38
C GLY A 67 -22.93 42.26 10.68
N ASP A 68 -22.23 42.68 11.74
CA ASP A 68 -21.01 42.04 12.20
C ASP A 68 -21.26 40.60 12.66
N MET A 69 -22.28 40.37 13.50
CA MET A 69 -22.62 39.03 13.97
C MET A 69 -23.06 38.07 12.84
N MET A 70 -23.82 38.56 11.86
CA MET A 70 -24.21 37.75 10.70
C MET A 70 -23.00 37.36 9.84
N THR A 71 -22.01 38.26 9.72
CA THR A 71 -20.76 37.99 9.02
C THR A 71 -19.95 36.90 9.73
N LYS A 72 -19.84 36.98 11.06
CA LYS A 72 -19.21 35.95 11.92
C LYS A 72 -19.86 34.57 11.73
N ILE A 73 -21.20 34.51 11.77
CA ILE A 73 -21.96 33.26 11.58
C ILE A 73 -21.71 32.66 10.19
N ASN A 74 -21.69 33.49 9.14
CA ASN A 74 -21.43 33.02 7.78
C ASN A 74 -20.01 32.50 7.60
N ASN A 75 -19.01 33.18 8.16
CA ASN A 75 -17.61 32.77 8.08
C ASN A 75 -17.36 31.47 8.86
N ALA A 76 -17.89 31.36 10.09
CA ALA A 76 -17.83 30.13 10.88
C ALA A 76 -18.46 28.94 10.14
N TYR A 77 -19.60 29.17 9.47
CA TYR A 77 -20.23 28.13 8.66
C TYR A 77 -19.39 27.75 7.45
N LYS A 78 -18.74 28.69 6.75
CA LYS A 78 -17.86 28.37 5.61
C LYS A 78 -16.70 27.46 6.02
N ILE A 79 -16.11 27.67 7.20
CA ILE A 79 -15.03 26.83 7.72
C ILE A 79 -15.57 25.43 8.07
N LEU A 80 -16.62 25.35 8.89
CA LEU A 80 -17.10 24.07 9.43
C LEU A 80 -17.96 23.25 8.44
N SER A 81 -18.49 23.87 7.38
CA SER A 81 -19.29 23.17 6.37
C SER A 81 -18.46 22.53 5.26
N ASN A 82 -17.24 23.01 5.02
CA ASN A 82 -16.34 22.41 4.06
C ASN A 82 -15.43 21.43 4.79
N ASP A 83 -15.52 20.14 4.44
CA ASP A 83 -14.74 19.07 5.09
C ASP A 83 -13.23 19.37 5.06
N ARG A 84 -12.72 19.93 3.96
CA ARG A 84 -11.30 20.30 3.82
C ARG A 84 -10.91 21.44 4.75
N PHE A 85 -11.73 22.47 4.85
CA PHE A 85 -11.44 23.63 5.72
C PHE A 85 -11.61 23.30 7.20
N ARG A 86 -12.61 22.47 7.54
CA ARG A 86 -12.78 21.97 8.90
C ARG A 86 -11.61 21.10 9.30
N GLU A 87 -11.15 20.22 8.42
CA GLU A 87 -10.00 19.36 8.69
C GLU A 87 -8.71 20.18 8.90
N ILE A 88 -8.43 21.16 8.03
CA ILE A 88 -7.27 22.04 8.19
C ILE A 88 -7.37 22.82 9.52
N TYR A 89 -8.55 23.33 9.84
CA TYR A 89 -8.80 24.06 11.08
C TYR A 89 -8.56 23.20 12.32
N ASP A 90 -9.19 22.02 12.38
CA ASP A 90 -9.13 21.12 13.53
C ASP A 90 -7.70 20.59 13.78
N VAL A 91 -6.92 20.36 12.71
CA VAL A 91 -5.61 19.69 12.81
C VAL A 91 -4.42 20.65 12.85
N TYR A 92 -4.46 21.75 12.12
CA TYR A 92 -3.30 22.65 12.00
C TYR A 92 -3.46 23.96 12.76
N LEU A 93 -4.67 24.53 12.79
CA LEU A 93 -4.89 25.88 13.34
C LEU A 93 -5.32 25.85 14.80
N LEU A 94 -6.23 24.96 15.16
CA LEU A 94 -6.74 24.87 16.52
C LEU A 94 -5.65 24.54 17.56
N PRO A 95 -4.71 23.60 17.35
CA PRO A 95 -3.64 23.35 18.30
C PRO A 95 -2.74 24.57 18.51
N ASP A 96 -2.42 25.31 17.45
CA ASP A 96 -1.57 26.50 17.49
C ASP A 96 -2.28 27.67 18.20
N MET A 97 -3.59 27.85 17.96
CA MET A 97 -4.44 28.80 18.69
C MET A 97 -4.43 28.54 20.20
N MET A 98 -4.39 27.27 20.62
CA MET A 98 -4.35 26.88 22.04
C MET A 98 -2.99 27.12 22.70
N GLU A 99 -1.89 27.22 21.93
CA GLU A 99 -0.53 27.43 22.45
C GLU A 99 -0.10 28.90 22.50
N ASP A 100 -0.24 29.67 21.40
CA ASP A 100 0.36 31.01 21.27
C ASP A 100 -0.67 32.16 21.24
N GLY A 101 -1.97 31.89 21.17
CA GLY A 101 -3.05 32.90 21.20
C GLY A 101 -3.17 33.81 19.97
N ASP A 102 -2.15 33.87 19.10
CA ASP A 102 -2.17 34.50 17.79
C ASP A 102 -1.74 33.49 16.70
N ILE A 103 -2.40 33.52 15.55
CA ILE A 103 -2.23 32.51 14.49
C ILE A 103 -1.20 33.00 13.47
N ASP A 104 0.03 32.53 13.56
CA ASP A 104 0.98 32.68 12.45
C ASP A 104 0.69 31.63 11.38
N SER A 105 -0.22 31.98 10.47
CA SER A 105 -0.65 31.12 9.37
C SER A 105 0.51 30.69 8.46
N GLU A 106 1.59 31.46 8.39
CA GLU A 106 2.77 31.15 7.59
C GLU A 106 3.70 30.14 8.29
N LYS A 107 3.87 30.28 9.62
CA LYS A 107 4.54 29.29 10.48
C LYS A 107 3.81 27.95 10.44
N VAL A 108 2.49 27.94 10.67
CA VAL A 108 1.66 26.72 10.63
C VAL A 108 1.76 26.02 9.27
N TYR A 109 1.70 26.77 8.15
CA TYR A 109 1.88 26.20 6.82
C TYR A 109 3.27 25.57 6.63
N ARG A 110 4.34 26.28 7.06
CA ARG A 110 5.71 25.77 6.95
C ARG A 110 5.91 24.50 7.76
N ASP A 111 5.41 24.47 8.99
CA ASP A 111 5.54 23.33 9.91
C ASP A 111 4.73 22.13 9.41
N ALA A 112 3.50 22.35 8.93
CA ALA A 112 2.68 21.32 8.28
C ALA A 112 3.38 20.71 7.05
N LYS A 113 3.96 21.57 6.20
CA LYS A 113 4.71 21.13 5.02
C LYS A 113 5.97 20.37 5.41
N PHE A 114 6.71 20.85 6.41
CA PHE A 114 7.93 20.21 6.89
C PHE A 114 7.65 18.83 7.51
N ASN A 115 6.62 18.72 8.34
CA ASN A 115 6.19 17.45 8.92
C ASN A 115 5.79 16.43 7.84
N ASN A 116 5.08 16.86 6.80
CA ASN A 116 4.76 15.98 5.67
C ASN A 116 5.99 15.55 4.87
N VAL A 117 6.98 16.44 4.67
CA VAL A 117 8.26 16.07 4.06
C VAL A 117 9.01 15.05 4.92
N ILE A 118 9.02 15.23 6.25
CA ILE A 118 9.60 14.25 7.17
C ILE A 118 8.90 12.91 7.05
N LEU A 119 7.57 12.87 7.11
CA LEU A 119 6.80 11.63 7.02
C LEU A 119 7.04 10.90 5.70
N ALA A 120 6.98 11.60 4.57
CA ALA A 120 7.31 11.02 3.26
C ALA A 120 8.75 10.52 3.19
N SER A 121 9.70 11.25 3.79
CA SER A 121 11.10 10.81 3.86
C SER A 121 11.28 9.56 4.74
N MET A 122 10.52 9.46 5.84
CA MET A 122 10.50 8.31 6.73
C MET A 122 9.87 7.09 6.05
N ALA A 123 8.78 7.27 5.31
CA ALA A 123 8.17 6.23 4.50
C ALA A 123 9.16 5.67 3.47
N LEU A 124 9.77 6.55 2.66
CA LEU A 124 10.81 6.14 1.71
C LEU A 124 11.98 5.41 2.39
N PHE A 125 12.40 5.87 3.57
CA PHE A 125 13.46 5.22 4.35
C PHE A 125 13.06 3.81 4.80
N PHE A 126 11.86 3.63 5.37
CA PHE A 126 11.38 2.33 5.81
C PHE A 126 11.15 1.37 4.64
N ASN A 127 10.59 1.85 3.54
CA ASN A 127 10.49 1.09 2.30
C ASN A 127 11.87 0.64 1.79
N ALA A 128 12.86 1.53 1.79
CA ALA A 128 14.23 1.16 1.41
C ALA A 128 14.85 0.12 2.37
N LEU A 129 14.57 0.23 3.66
CA LEU A 129 15.05 -0.68 4.68
C LEU A 129 14.39 -2.07 4.60
N SER A 130 13.16 -2.18 4.09
CA SER A 130 12.45 -3.45 3.90
C SER A 130 13.12 -4.36 2.85
N ILE A 131 13.70 -3.78 1.81
CA ILE A 131 14.28 -4.46 0.64
C ILE A 131 15.32 -5.53 0.99
N PRO A 132 16.39 -5.26 1.77
CA PRO A 132 17.39 -6.28 2.11
C PRO A 132 16.75 -7.48 2.83
N PHE A 133 15.77 -7.24 3.70
CA PHE A 133 15.06 -8.30 4.40
C PHE A 133 14.18 -9.12 3.45
N ARG A 134 13.48 -8.46 2.51
CA ARG A 134 12.73 -9.12 1.43
C ARG A 134 13.63 -10.05 0.63
N ASN A 135 14.78 -9.55 0.16
CA ASN A 135 15.70 -10.31 -0.67
C ASN A 135 16.28 -11.52 0.06
N VAL A 136 16.71 -11.35 1.32
CA VAL A 136 17.18 -12.46 2.15
C VAL A 136 16.07 -13.48 2.38
N SER A 137 14.84 -13.03 2.66
CA SER A 137 13.69 -13.90 2.86
C SER A 137 13.42 -14.76 1.62
N VAL A 138 13.31 -14.14 0.44
CA VAL A 138 13.02 -14.81 -0.83
C VAL A 138 14.09 -15.87 -1.15
N ILE A 139 15.38 -15.59 -0.91
CA ILE A 139 16.47 -16.56 -1.14
C ILE A 139 16.40 -17.74 -0.16
N VAL A 140 16.07 -17.48 1.11
CA VAL A 140 15.94 -18.53 2.14
C VAL A 140 14.70 -19.41 1.89
N GLN A 141 13.58 -18.79 1.51
CA GLN A 141 12.31 -19.45 1.22
C GLN A 141 12.41 -20.32 -0.05
N SER A 142 13.06 -19.81 -1.10
CA SER A 142 13.23 -20.54 -2.37
C SER A 142 14.20 -21.71 -2.28
N ASN A 143 15.14 -21.73 -1.34
CA ASN A 143 16.11 -22.81 -1.25
C ASN A 143 15.44 -24.18 -1.00
N PRO A 144 15.88 -25.29 -1.63
CA PRO A 144 15.31 -26.63 -1.38
C PRO A 144 15.58 -27.16 0.04
N PHE A 145 16.61 -26.66 0.72
CA PHE A 145 16.98 -27.03 2.09
C PHE A 145 16.62 -25.94 3.10
N ILE A 146 16.56 -26.31 4.37
CA ILE A 146 16.44 -25.35 5.47
C ILE A 146 17.81 -24.69 5.72
N ILE A 147 17.95 -23.45 5.26
CA ILE A 147 19.17 -22.64 5.43
C ILE A 147 18.95 -21.54 6.46
N LYS A 148 19.99 -21.24 7.26
CA LYS A 148 19.98 -20.14 8.22
C LYS A 148 20.10 -18.78 7.51
N PRO A 149 19.21 -17.79 7.78
CA PRO A 149 19.28 -16.47 7.15
C PRO A 149 20.64 -15.75 7.29
N ARG A 150 21.32 -15.93 8.43
CA ARG A 150 22.66 -15.35 8.66
C ARG A 150 23.71 -15.84 7.67
N GLN A 151 23.64 -17.11 7.25
CA GLN A 151 24.58 -17.67 6.27
C GLN A 151 24.34 -17.07 4.89
N VAL A 152 23.06 -16.92 4.50
CA VAL A 152 22.67 -16.26 3.25
C VAL A 152 23.17 -14.81 3.24
N LEU A 153 22.89 -14.05 4.31
CA LEU A 153 23.35 -12.67 4.43
C LEU A 153 24.87 -12.57 4.32
N LYS A 154 25.63 -13.43 5.00
CA LYS A 154 27.10 -13.47 4.90
C LYS A 154 27.58 -13.75 3.47
N SER A 155 26.95 -14.70 2.78
CA SER A 155 27.29 -15.03 1.39
C SER A 155 27.02 -13.89 0.40
N LEU A 156 25.93 -13.14 0.60
CA LEU A 156 25.57 -11.99 -0.23
C LEU A 156 26.56 -10.83 -0.07
N ILE A 157 26.98 -10.56 1.16
CA ILE A 157 27.92 -9.48 1.47
C ILE A 157 29.31 -9.79 0.89
N GLN A 158 29.76 -11.05 0.98
CA GLN A 158 31.08 -11.48 0.50
C GLN A 158 31.18 -11.60 -1.02
N GLY A 159 30.07 -11.83 -1.73
CA GLY A 159 30.10 -12.13 -3.17
C GLY A 159 30.33 -10.93 -4.10
N SER A 160 29.48 -9.89 -4.04
CA SER A 160 29.53 -8.75 -4.98
C SER A 160 29.43 -7.37 -4.33
N GLY A 161 29.60 -7.32 -3.00
CA GLY A 161 29.45 -6.13 -2.17
C GLY A 161 28.06 -5.98 -1.55
N PHE A 162 27.99 -5.34 -0.38
CA PHE A 162 26.77 -5.20 0.44
C PHE A 162 25.57 -4.65 -0.36
N PHE A 163 25.70 -3.46 -0.94
CA PHE A 163 24.58 -2.77 -1.60
C PHE A 163 24.13 -3.48 -2.88
N LYS A 164 25.07 -3.90 -3.73
CA LYS A 164 24.77 -4.53 -5.03
C LYS A 164 24.02 -5.86 -4.87
N SER A 165 24.37 -6.65 -3.86
CA SER A 165 23.71 -7.93 -3.59
C SER A 165 22.38 -7.75 -2.86
N LEU A 166 22.30 -6.88 -1.85
CA LEU A 166 21.11 -6.76 -1.00
C LEU A 166 20.00 -5.90 -1.61
N PHE A 167 20.32 -4.94 -2.46
CA PHE A 167 19.35 -4.12 -3.19
C PHE A 167 19.19 -4.61 -4.63
N ARG A 168 19.47 -5.88 -4.88
CA ARG A 168 19.29 -6.46 -6.21
C ARG A 168 17.79 -6.52 -6.55
N GLY A 169 17.44 -6.13 -7.77
CA GLY A 169 16.06 -6.11 -8.25
C GLY A 169 15.27 -4.84 -7.93
N THR A 170 15.80 -3.93 -7.10
CA THR A 170 15.09 -2.68 -6.73
C THR A 170 14.85 -1.76 -7.91
N THR A 171 15.84 -1.60 -8.80
CA THR A 171 15.70 -0.81 -10.03
C THR A 171 14.63 -1.39 -10.95
N PHE A 172 14.45 -2.70 -10.94
CA PHE A 172 13.41 -3.38 -11.70
C PHE A 172 12.03 -3.23 -11.03
N LEU A 173 11.97 -3.24 -9.69
CA LEU A 173 10.73 -2.95 -8.96
C LEU A 173 10.27 -1.50 -9.17
N LEU A 174 11.18 -0.51 -9.22
CA LEU A 174 10.82 0.87 -9.57
C LEU A 174 10.20 0.99 -10.97
N SER A 175 10.63 0.13 -11.92
CA SER A 175 10.01 0.09 -13.24
C SER A 175 8.57 -0.43 -13.21
N SER A 176 8.20 -1.24 -12.20
CA SER A 176 6.81 -1.69 -12.02
C SER A 176 5.89 -0.52 -11.69
N SER A 177 6.29 0.40 -10.81
CA SER A 177 5.51 1.58 -10.45
C SER A 177 5.25 2.49 -11.67
N MET A 178 6.25 2.66 -12.53
CA MET A 178 6.08 3.42 -13.79
C MET A 178 5.11 2.73 -14.75
N LEU A 179 5.17 1.40 -14.84
CA LEU A 179 4.22 0.63 -15.67
C LEU A 179 2.82 0.63 -15.08
N GLU A 180 2.67 0.70 -13.76
CA GLU A 180 1.36 0.89 -13.12
C GLU A 180 0.75 2.24 -13.45
N LEU A 181 1.54 3.33 -13.43
CA LEU A 181 1.07 4.66 -13.85
C LEU A 181 0.59 4.65 -15.31
N ILE A 182 1.38 4.04 -16.21
CA ILE A 182 1.00 3.90 -17.63
C ILE A 182 -0.29 3.08 -17.77
N ARG A 183 -0.41 1.98 -17.02
CA ARG A 183 -1.60 1.13 -17.00
C ARG A 183 -2.83 1.89 -16.51
N GLU A 184 -2.72 2.64 -15.41
CA GLU A 184 -3.82 3.44 -14.88
C GLU A 184 -4.29 4.50 -15.86
N GLU A 185 -3.35 5.23 -16.46
CA GLU A 185 -3.67 6.24 -17.46
C GLU A 185 -4.33 5.62 -18.69
N SER A 186 -3.86 4.44 -19.11
CA SER A 186 -4.46 3.67 -20.21
C SER A 186 -5.88 3.22 -19.89
N ILE A 187 -6.12 2.69 -18.69
CA ILE A 187 -7.46 2.25 -18.25
C ILE A 187 -8.40 3.46 -18.13
N LYS A 188 -7.94 4.58 -17.58
CA LYS A 188 -8.72 5.82 -17.49
C LYS A 188 -9.17 6.29 -18.86
N ARG A 189 -8.30 6.25 -19.87
CA ARG A 189 -8.63 6.59 -21.27
C ARG A 189 -9.64 5.62 -21.90
N ILE A 190 -9.43 4.31 -21.71
CA ILE A 190 -10.35 3.28 -22.23
C ILE A 190 -11.74 3.41 -21.58
N THR A 191 -11.78 3.58 -20.26
CA THR A 191 -13.02 3.72 -19.47
C THR A 191 -13.80 4.96 -19.89
N LYS A 192 -13.13 6.08 -20.17
CA LYS A 192 -13.77 7.31 -20.71
C LYS A 192 -14.34 7.12 -22.12
N SER A 193 -13.76 6.22 -22.92
CA SER A 193 -14.14 5.97 -24.31
C SER A 193 -15.34 5.03 -24.45
N ILE A 194 -15.65 4.24 -23.41
CA ILE A 194 -16.77 3.27 -23.41
C ILE A 194 -17.95 3.88 -22.63
N PRO A 195 -19.07 4.23 -23.30
CA PRO A 195 -20.21 4.91 -22.65
C PRO A 195 -20.78 4.14 -21.45
N MET A 196 -20.85 2.81 -21.54
CA MET A 196 -21.37 1.91 -20.49
C MET A 196 -20.50 1.89 -19.22
N MET A 197 -19.22 2.24 -19.30
CA MET A 197 -18.31 2.31 -18.14
C MET A 197 -18.19 3.73 -17.56
N ARG A 198 -18.76 4.75 -18.21
CA ARG A 198 -18.67 6.16 -17.80
C ARG A 198 -19.53 6.47 -16.57
N ASP A 199 -20.75 5.91 -16.52
CA ASP A 199 -21.74 6.19 -15.47
C ASP A 199 -21.67 5.24 -14.26
N ASN A 200 -20.53 4.55 -14.07
CA ASN A 200 -20.32 3.62 -12.96
C ASN A 200 -21.39 2.50 -12.85
N GLN A 201 -22.13 2.21 -13.94
CA GLN A 201 -23.27 1.28 -13.94
C GLN A 201 -22.86 -0.19 -13.75
N VAL A 202 -21.59 -0.54 -13.94
CA VAL A 202 -21.03 -1.89 -13.80
C VAL A 202 -19.74 -1.89 -12.98
N PRO A 203 -19.80 -1.62 -11.65
CA PRO A 203 -18.61 -1.52 -10.80
C PRO A 203 -17.79 -2.82 -10.77
N TYR A 204 -18.45 -3.97 -10.88
CA TYR A 204 -17.81 -5.28 -10.92
C TYR A 204 -16.92 -5.49 -12.15
N ILE A 205 -17.35 -5.00 -13.32
CA ILE A 205 -16.57 -5.13 -14.56
C ILE A 205 -15.32 -4.25 -14.47
N LYS A 206 -15.46 -3.02 -13.97
CA LYS A 206 -14.34 -2.11 -13.75
C LYS A 206 -13.31 -2.70 -12.79
N SER A 207 -13.76 -3.27 -11.67
CA SER A 207 -12.90 -3.96 -10.70
C SER A 207 -12.20 -5.17 -11.32
N PHE A 208 -12.93 -6.01 -12.06
CA PHE A 208 -12.36 -7.16 -12.75
C PHE A 208 -11.27 -6.75 -13.76
N ILE A 209 -11.54 -5.73 -14.60
CA ILE A 209 -10.55 -5.21 -15.55
C ILE A 209 -9.33 -4.68 -14.82
N ASN A 210 -9.50 -3.95 -13.72
CA ASN A 210 -8.39 -3.43 -12.93
C ASN A 210 -7.51 -4.57 -12.38
N ILE A 211 -8.12 -5.58 -11.76
CA ILE A 211 -7.42 -6.74 -11.19
C ILE A 211 -6.68 -7.52 -12.29
N PHE A 212 -7.37 -7.81 -13.39
CA PHE A 212 -6.84 -8.61 -14.48
C PHE A 212 -5.68 -7.91 -15.20
N THR A 213 -5.84 -6.63 -15.55
CA THR A 213 -4.78 -5.84 -16.21
C THR A 213 -3.57 -5.66 -15.31
N ARG A 214 -3.76 -5.40 -14.01
CA ARG A 214 -2.66 -5.29 -13.05
C ARG A 214 -1.89 -6.61 -12.95
N ALA A 215 -2.59 -7.75 -12.90
CA ALA A 215 -1.96 -9.08 -12.89
C ALA A 215 -1.10 -9.32 -14.14
N ILE A 216 -1.61 -9.00 -15.33
CA ILE A 216 -0.87 -9.20 -16.60
C ILE A 216 0.39 -8.33 -16.68
N VAL A 217 0.31 -7.07 -16.23
CA VAL A 217 1.43 -6.14 -16.29
C VAL A 217 2.48 -6.45 -15.23
N ASN A 218 2.06 -6.69 -13.98
CA ASN A 218 2.98 -6.82 -12.86
C ASN A 218 3.59 -8.22 -12.74
N PHE A 219 2.87 -9.27 -13.17
CA PHE A 219 3.34 -10.64 -12.98
C PHE A 219 4.70 -10.92 -13.65
N PRO A 220 4.91 -10.60 -14.94
CA PRO A 220 6.21 -10.78 -15.60
C PRO A 220 7.36 -10.07 -14.90
N ILE A 221 7.09 -8.87 -14.39
CA ILE A 221 8.08 -8.03 -13.71
C ILE A 221 8.44 -8.67 -12.35
N ARG A 222 7.44 -9.14 -11.61
CA ARG A 222 7.70 -9.85 -10.35
C ARG A 222 8.49 -11.13 -10.59
N LEU A 223 8.08 -11.93 -11.59
CA LEU A 223 8.76 -13.17 -11.92
C LEU A 223 10.25 -12.93 -12.26
N VAL A 224 10.54 -11.97 -13.15
CA VAL A 224 11.92 -11.64 -13.52
C VAL A 224 12.69 -11.05 -12.33
N GLY A 225 12.04 -10.24 -11.50
CA GLY A 225 12.62 -9.70 -10.26
C GLY A 225 13.02 -10.80 -9.27
N ASP A 226 12.12 -11.74 -8.99
CA ASP A 226 12.34 -12.87 -8.09
C ASP A 226 13.48 -13.77 -8.62
N ILE A 227 13.48 -14.08 -9.93
CA ILE A 227 14.56 -14.84 -10.55
C ILE A 227 15.88 -14.09 -10.43
N LEU A 228 15.90 -12.77 -10.65
CA LEU A 228 17.11 -11.97 -10.51
C LEU A 228 17.64 -11.99 -9.07
N ILE A 229 16.77 -11.89 -8.07
CA ILE A 229 17.14 -11.97 -6.64
C ILE A 229 17.79 -13.33 -6.34
N MET A 230 17.22 -14.42 -6.87
CA MET A 230 17.70 -15.80 -6.66
C MET A 230 18.92 -16.17 -7.51
N SER A 231 19.20 -15.42 -8.57
CA SER A 231 20.27 -15.72 -9.53
C SER A 231 21.66 -15.57 -8.88
N PRO A 232 22.71 -16.26 -9.38
CA PRO A 232 24.08 -16.06 -8.93
C PRO A 232 24.54 -14.58 -9.07
N PRO A 233 25.57 -14.15 -8.32
CA PRO A 233 26.14 -12.81 -8.44
C PRO A 233 26.73 -12.61 -9.86
N GLY A 234 26.48 -11.44 -10.46
CA GLY A 234 26.95 -11.09 -11.80
C GLY A 234 25.93 -11.22 -12.92
N TYR A 235 24.74 -11.79 -12.67
CA TYR A 235 23.65 -11.81 -13.65
C TYR A 235 22.91 -10.48 -13.71
N SER A 236 22.86 -9.87 -14.90
CA SER A 236 22.06 -8.68 -15.18
C SER A 236 20.62 -9.05 -15.54
N VAL A 237 19.70 -8.08 -15.43
CA VAL A 237 18.29 -8.23 -15.84
C VAL A 237 18.21 -8.75 -17.29
N LEU A 238 18.99 -8.18 -18.20
CA LEU A 238 19.03 -8.59 -19.61
C LEU A 238 19.45 -10.04 -19.78
N LYS A 239 20.42 -10.50 -18.97
CA LYS A 239 20.88 -11.89 -19.00
C LYS A 239 19.81 -12.84 -18.50
N VAL A 240 19.07 -12.47 -17.45
CA VAL A 240 17.91 -13.25 -16.97
C VAL A 240 16.82 -13.34 -18.04
N ILE A 241 16.47 -12.21 -18.67
CA ILE A 241 15.46 -12.19 -19.75
C ILE A 241 15.92 -13.06 -20.92
N LYS A 242 17.17 -12.93 -21.36
CA LYS A 242 17.69 -13.68 -22.51
C LYS A 242 17.79 -15.17 -22.22
N ASP A 243 18.39 -15.54 -21.09
CA ASP A 243 18.80 -16.91 -20.85
C ASP A 243 17.70 -17.75 -20.17
N VAL A 244 16.78 -17.11 -19.43
CA VAL A 244 15.67 -17.79 -18.73
C VAL A 244 14.34 -17.59 -19.46
N ILE A 245 13.97 -16.34 -19.78
CA ILE A 245 12.65 -16.04 -20.37
C ILE A 245 12.60 -16.37 -21.86
N LEU A 246 13.56 -15.88 -22.66
CA LEU A 246 13.58 -16.05 -24.11
C LEU A 246 14.14 -17.41 -24.58
N ARG A 247 14.45 -18.31 -23.64
CA ARG A 247 14.98 -19.64 -23.95
C ARG A 247 13.95 -20.48 -24.71
N VAL A 248 14.34 -20.96 -25.88
CA VAL A 248 13.55 -21.89 -26.69
C VAL A 248 13.92 -23.33 -26.32
N ASP A 249 12.91 -24.16 -26.00
CA ASP A 249 13.09 -25.58 -25.69
C ASP A 249 13.66 -26.32 -26.91
N GLN A 250 14.87 -26.90 -26.78
CA GLN A 250 15.49 -27.68 -27.85
C GLN A 250 14.71 -28.97 -28.18
N ALA A 251 13.87 -29.47 -27.26
CA ALA A 251 13.12 -30.72 -27.43
C ALA A 251 11.90 -30.59 -28.36
N THR A 252 11.31 -29.40 -28.51
CA THR A 252 10.11 -29.18 -29.36
C THR A 252 10.44 -28.89 -30.82
N THR A 253 11.67 -28.47 -31.10
CA THR A 253 12.19 -28.32 -32.46
C THR A 253 13.01 -29.55 -32.78
N GLY A 254 12.38 -30.58 -33.35
CA GLY A 254 13.06 -31.75 -33.92
C GLY A 254 14.01 -31.44 -35.10
N ASN A 255 14.43 -30.18 -35.26
CA ASN A 255 15.40 -29.75 -36.24
C ASN A 255 16.68 -29.31 -35.52
N ILE A 256 17.68 -30.17 -35.62
CA ILE A 256 19.09 -29.86 -35.48
C ILE A 256 19.41 -28.77 -36.51
N ILE A 257 19.37 -27.50 -36.12
CA ILE A 257 20.29 -26.51 -36.68
C ILE A 257 20.70 -25.59 -35.54
N MET A 258 22.00 -25.64 -35.23
CA MET A 258 22.71 -24.55 -34.59
C MET A 258 22.36 -23.25 -35.30
N ALA A 259 21.48 -22.43 -34.72
CA ALA A 259 21.35 -21.02 -35.12
C ALA A 259 22.54 -20.21 -34.58
N VAL A 260 23.76 -20.66 -34.89
CA VAL A 260 24.91 -19.79 -35.06
C VAL A 260 24.71 -19.18 -36.45
N GLY A 261 24.02 -18.04 -36.55
CA GLY A 261 24.01 -17.29 -37.82
C GLY A 261 22.76 -16.52 -38.22
N THR A 262 21.66 -16.48 -37.46
CA THR A 262 20.52 -15.61 -37.82
C THR A 262 20.47 -14.38 -36.92
N SER A 263 20.65 -13.21 -37.52
CA SER A 263 20.55 -11.85 -36.94
C SER A 263 19.16 -11.47 -36.40
N LYS A 264 18.24 -12.42 -36.22
CA LYS A 264 16.93 -12.20 -35.62
C LYS A 264 16.97 -12.58 -34.14
N ALA A 265 16.61 -11.64 -33.28
CA ALA A 265 16.44 -11.90 -31.86
C ALA A 265 15.46 -13.07 -31.64
N PRO A 266 15.71 -13.95 -30.65
CA PRO A 266 14.80 -15.04 -30.35
C PRO A 266 13.40 -14.50 -30.03
N SER A 267 12.37 -15.18 -30.53
CA SER A 267 10.97 -14.78 -30.31
C SER A 267 10.58 -14.86 -28.84
N ILE A 268 9.68 -13.96 -28.41
CA ILE A 268 9.20 -13.90 -27.02
C ILE A 268 8.46 -15.19 -26.66
N GLN A 269 8.98 -15.92 -25.68
CA GLN A 269 8.35 -17.13 -25.15
C GLN A 269 7.34 -16.76 -24.05
N TRP A 270 6.11 -16.45 -24.45
CA TRP A 270 5.03 -16.06 -23.53
C TRP A 270 4.75 -17.11 -22.44
N LYS A 271 4.93 -18.40 -22.76
CA LYS A 271 4.80 -19.52 -21.80
C LYS A 271 5.75 -19.38 -20.61
N ASN A 272 6.96 -18.87 -20.83
CA ASN A 272 7.98 -18.71 -19.79
C ASN A 272 7.74 -17.43 -19.00
N LEU A 273 7.32 -16.35 -19.70
CA LEU A 273 7.03 -15.05 -19.09
C LEU A 273 5.85 -15.11 -18.11
N PHE A 274 4.84 -15.92 -18.43
CA PHE A 274 3.67 -16.17 -17.58
C PHE A 274 3.73 -17.53 -16.88
N TYR A 275 4.93 -18.08 -16.70
CA TYR A 275 5.12 -19.34 -16.01
C TYR A 275 4.51 -19.27 -14.61
N SER A 276 3.64 -20.21 -14.27
CA SER A 276 2.91 -20.30 -12.99
C SER A 276 1.86 -19.21 -12.69
N LEU A 277 1.54 -18.29 -13.63
CA LEU A 277 0.56 -17.21 -13.40
C LEU A 277 -0.74 -17.68 -12.76
N GLY A 278 -1.32 -18.78 -13.25
CA GLY A 278 -2.57 -19.32 -12.72
C GLY A 278 -2.46 -19.73 -11.24
N TYR A 279 -1.34 -20.35 -10.86
CA TYR A 279 -1.12 -20.81 -9.49
C TYR A 279 -0.66 -19.70 -8.56
N SER A 280 0.16 -18.77 -9.05
CA SER A 280 0.55 -17.58 -8.28
C SER A 280 -0.67 -16.73 -7.91
N LEU A 281 -1.62 -16.56 -8.83
CA LEU A 281 -2.90 -15.88 -8.57
C LEU A 281 -3.68 -16.52 -7.42
N THR A 282 -3.77 -17.86 -7.39
CA THR A 282 -4.47 -18.56 -6.30
C THR A 282 -3.79 -18.35 -4.94
N LEU A 283 -2.45 -18.35 -4.91
CA LEU A 283 -1.69 -18.10 -3.68
C LEU A 283 -1.84 -16.64 -3.21
N VAL A 284 -1.78 -15.68 -4.12
CA VAL A 284 -2.00 -14.26 -3.82
C VAL A 284 -3.40 -14.03 -3.27
N TYR A 285 -4.41 -14.63 -3.89
CA TYR A 285 -5.79 -14.55 -3.42
C TYR A 285 -5.96 -15.16 -2.01
N ALA A 286 -5.34 -16.32 -1.75
CA ALA A 286 -5.35 -16.93 -0.42
C ALA A 286 -4.72 -16.03 0.64
N LYS A 287 -3.58 -15.37 0.34
CA LYS A 287 -2.96 -14.38 1.22
C LYS A 287 -3.90 -13.21 1.51
N LYS A 288 -4.63 -12.71 0.50
CA LYS A 288 -5.62 -11.63 0.66
C LYS A 288 -6.75 -12.04 1.60
N LEU A 289 -7.27 -13.27 1.48
CA LEU A 289 -8.29 -13.78 2.39
C LEU A 289 -7.79 -13.83 3.84
N ILE A 290 -6.54 -14.27 4.07
CA ILE A 290 -5.93 -14.28 5.41
C ILE A 290 -5.83 -12.85 5.97
N LYS A 291 -5.28 -11.90 5.19
CA LYS A 291 -5.18 -10.49 5.61
C LYS A 291 -6.56 -9.89 5.93
N LYS A 292 -7.55 -10.12 5.07
CA LYS A 292 -8.93 -9.63 5.27
C LYS A 292 -9.54 -10.24 6.53
N GLY A 293 -9.36 -11.55 6.75
CA GLY A 293 -9.81 -12.22 7.96
C GLY A 293 -9.20 -11.61 9.24
N LEU A 294 -7.91 -11.27 9.22
CA LEU A 294 -7.25 -10.59 10.34
C LEU A 294 -7.78 -9.16 10.56
N LYS A 295 -8.00 -8.38 9.49
CA LYS A 295 -8.60 -7.03 9.58
C LYS A 295 -10.02 -7.08 10.17
N GLU A 296 -10.85 -8.05 9.74
CA GLU A 296 -12.19 -8.24 10.30
C GLU A 296 -12.14 -8.69 11.78
N PHE A 297 -11.19 -9.55 12.13
CA PHE A 297 -10.99 -9.97 13.51
C PHE A 297 -10.60 -8.79 14.40
N ASP A 298 -9.67 -7.94 13.96
CA ASP A 298 -9.27 -6.72 14.65
C ASP A 298 -10.49 -5.83 14.92
N ARG A 299 -11.28 -5.53 13.87
CA ARG A 299 -12.52 -4.75 13.98
C ARG A 299 -13.53 -5.36 14.94
N TYR A 300 -13.71 -6.68 14.90
CA TYR A 300 -14.59 -7.39 15.82
C TYR A 300 -14.13 -7.26 17.29
N THR A 301 -12.83 -7.40 17.54
CA THR A 301 -12.29 -7.25 18.90
C THR A 301 -12.42 -5.82 19.44
N TYR A 302 -12.22 -4.82 18.57
CA TYR A 302 -12.39 -3.41 18.91
C TYR A 302 -13.85 -3.06 19.21
N GLN A 303 -14.79 -3.49 18.36
CA GLN A 303 -16.22 -3.26 18.59
C GLN A 303 -16.74 -3.96 19.85
N GLY A 304 -16.25 -5.18 20.13
CA GLY A 304 -16.58 -5.89 21.36
C GLY A 304 -16.04 -5.19 22.61
N TYR A 305 -14.82 -4.65 22.53
CA TYR A 305 -14.23 -3.84 23.61
C TYR A 305 -15.03 -2.56 23.89
N MET A 306 -15.50 -1.86 22.86
CA MET A 306 -16.32 -0.66 23.01
C MET A 306 -17.70 -0.93 23.65
N LYS A 307 -18.23 -2.15 23.49
CA LYS A 307 -19.51 -2.55 24.10
C LYS A 307 -19.34 -3.01 25.55
N ASP A 308 -18.38 -3.91 25.80
CA ASP A 308 -18.13 -4.49 27.12
C ASP A 308 -16.64 -4.43 27.50
N PRO A 309 -16.15 -3.29 28.01
CA PRO A 309 -14.73 -3.10 28.36
C PRO A 309 -14.22 -4.07 29.45
N ASN A 310 -15.13 -4.58 30.29
CA ASN A 310 -14.80 -5.48 31.40
C ASN A 310 -14.65 -6.95 30.96
N ASN A 311 -15.02 -7.29 29.72
CA ASN A 311 -14.85 -8.65 29.23
C ASN A 311 -13.36 -8.94 28.98
N ILE A 312 -12.85 -9.97 29.67
CA ILE A 312 -11.44 -10.40 29.61
C ILE A 312 -11.00 -10.66 28.17
N PHE A 313 -11.84 -11.32 27.36
CA PHE A 313 -11.50 -11.68 25.98
C PHE A 313 -11.29 -10.45 25.11
N TYR A 314 -12.25 -9.52 25.10
CA TYR A 314 -12.16 -8.32 24.25
C TYR A 314 -11.04 -7.39 24.70
N ARG A 315 -10.83 -7.24 26.02
CA ARG A 315 -9.75 -6.39 26.56
C ARG A 315 -8.37 -6.87 26.12
N TYR A 316 -8.05 -8.15 26.31
CA TYR A 316 -6.74 -8.68 25.94
C TYR A 316 -6.56 -8.83 24.43
N SER A 317 -7.61 -9.22 23.70
CA SER A 317 -7.52 -9.36 22.24
C SER A 317 -7.33 -8.02 21.55
N ASN A 318 -8.08 -6.99 21.95
CA ASN A 318 -7.89 -5.63 21.44
C ASN A 318 -6.50 -5.08 21.78
N TYR A 319 -6.01 -5.31 23.01
CA TYR A 319 -4.65 -4.92 23.39
C TYR A 319 -3.58 -5.57 22.50
N LEU A 320 -3.69 -6.88 22.23
CA LEU A 320 -2.74 -7.58 21.36
C LEU A 320 -2.82 -7.08 19.91
N MET A 321 -4.02 -6.93 19.36
CA MET A 321 -4.21 -6.49 17.96
C MET A 321 -3.82 -5.02 17.75
N SER A 322 -3.94 -4.18 18.79
CA SER A 322 -3.47 -2.79 18.76
C SER A 322 -1.95 -2.67 18.65
N ASN A 323 -1.19 -3.71 19.04
CA ASN A 323 0.25 -3.71 18.94
C ASN A 323 0.68 -4.11 17.52
N THR A 324 1.31 -3.17 16.82
CA THR A 324 1.83 -3.36 15.46
C THR A 324 2.71 -4.60 15.31
N LEU A 325 3.62 -4.86 16.25
CA LEU A 325 4.54 -6.00 16.15
C LEU A 325 3.79 -7.34 16.25
N PHE A 326 2.77 -7.41 17.12
CA PHE A 326 1.96 -8.62 17.25
C PHE A 326 1.10 -8.83 16.00
N ARG A 327 0.41 -7.79 15.52
CA ARG A 327 -0.41 -7.84 14.30
C ARG A 327 0.41 -8.30 13.10
N VAL A 328 1.56 -7.66 12.86
CA VAL A 328 2.46 -8.01 11.76
C VAL A 328 3.06 -9.40 11.95
N GLY A 329 3.40 -9.78 13.18
CA GLY A 329 3.92 -11.11 13.52
C GLY A 329 2.92 -12.22 13.19
N LEU A 330 1.68 -12.07 13.66
CA LEU A 330 0.59 -13.01 13.39
C LEU A 330 0.32 -13.12 11.88
N GLN A 331 0.24 -12.00 11.18
CA GLN A 331 0.08 -11.98 9.72
C GLN A 331 1.23 -12.71 9.02
N THR A 332 2.47 -12.46 9.43
CA THR A 332 3.66 -13.09 8.86
C THR A 332 3.62 -14.61 9.05
N ILE A 333 3.26 -15.09 10.24
CA ILE A 333 3.15 -16.53 10.54
C ILE A 333 2.12 -17.20 9.61
N LEU A 334 0.95 -16.58 9.42
CA LEU A 334 -0.11 -17.15 8.60
C LEU A 334 0.20 -17.10 7.10
N VAL A 335 0.91 -16.09 6.64
CA VAL A 335 1.21 -15.86 5.21
C VAL A 335 2.47 -16.60 4.74
N ASN A 336 3.46 -16.82 5.61
CA ASN A 336 4.77 -17.37 5.22
C ASN A 336 4.71 -18.73 4.47
N PRO A 337 3.85 -19.71 4.82
CA PRO A 337 3.73 -20.94 4.05
C PRO A 337 3.36 -20.70 2.58
N LEU A 338 2.50 -19.72 2.30
CA LEU A 338 2.10 -19.34 0.95
C LEU A 338 3.22 -18.58 0.22
N ASP A 339 4.04 -17.80 0.93
CA ASP A 339 5.25 -17.17 0.37
C ASP A 339 6.30 -18.22 -0.01
N VAL A 340 6.52 -19.22 0.84
CA VAL A 340 7.45 -20.33 0.55
C VAL A 340 7.03 -21.07 -0.71
N LEU A 341 5.73 -21.39 -0.86
CA LEU A 341 5.20 -22.01 -2.08
C LEU A 341 5.38 -21.12 -3.30
N HIS A 342 5.06 -19.83 -3.18
CA HIS A 342 5.18 -18.88 -4.28
C HIS A 342 6.64 -18.75 -4.76
N ALA A 343 7.60 -18.70 -3.83
CA ALA A 343 9.03 -18.57 -4.14
C ALA A 343 9.63 -19.79 -4.86
N GLN A 344 8.97 -20.95 -4.83
CA GLN A 344 9.45 -22.14 -5.54
C GLN A 344 9.25 -22.06 -7.05
N TYR A 345 8.20 -21.40 -7.55
CA TYR A 345 7.98 -21.30 -9.00
C TYR A 345 9.14 -20.60 -9.76
N PRO A 346 9.55 -19.37 -9.41
CA PRO A 346 10.71 -18.74 -10.06
C PRO A 346 11.99 -19.56 -9.86
N ARG A 347 12.12 -20.25 -8.72
CA ARG A 347 13.27 -21.11 -8.44
C ARG A 347 13.36 -22.31 -9.38
N ILE A 348 12.26 -23.02 -9.56
CA ILE A 348 12.15 -24.17 -10.47
C ILE A 348 12.50 -23.75 -11.91
N LEU A 349 12.04 -22.57 -12.33
CA LEU A 349 12.38 -22.01 -13.64
C LEU A 349 13.87 -21.67 -13.75
N LEU A 350 14.45 -21.08 -12.70
CA LEU A 350 15.88 -20.77 -12.63
C LEU A 350 16.75 -22.04 -12.62
N ASP A 351 16.36 -23.09 -11.90
CA ASP A 351 17.11 -24.35 -11.80
C ASP A 351 17.11 -25.11 -13.14
N SER A 352 15.98 -25.10 -13.88
CA SER A 352 15.91 -25.62 -15.26
C SER A 352 16.94 -24.95 -16.19
N TRP A 353 17.20 -23.66 -15.97
CA TRP A 353 18.23 -22.92 -16.68
C TRP A 353 19.65 -23.28 -16.22
N LEU A 354 19.91 -23.30 -14.90
CA LEU A 354 21.23 -23.62 -14.33
C LEU A 354 21.73 -25.03 -14.72
N GLN A 355 20.81 -25.99 -14.90
CA GLN A 355 21.14 -27.37 -15.29
C GLN A 355 21.39 -27.53 -16.80
N GLY A 356 21.32 -26.45 -17.60
CA GLY A 356 21.92 -26.42 -18.93
C GLY A 356 21.35 -27.38 -19.98
N GLY A 357 20.12 -27.90 -19.83
CA GLY A 357 19.58 -28.85 -20.82
C GLY A 357 18.15 -29.37 -20.62
N ALA A 358 17.49 -29.11 -19.49
CA ALA A 358 16.12 -29.57 -19.27
C ALA A 358 15.09 -28.62 -19.92
N PRO A 359 13.97 -29.14 -20.47
CA PRO A 359 12.87 -28.30 -20.94
C PRO A 359 12.25 -27.52 -19.76
N VAL A 360 11.54 -26.43 -20.06
CA VAL A 360 10.82 -25.66 -19.03
C VAL A 360 9.83 -26.60 -18.33
N PRO A 361 9.99 -26.84 -17.01
CA PRO A 361 9.15 -27.78 -16.28
C PRO A 361 7.69 -27.32 -16.30
N ILE A 362 6.76 -28.26 -16.25
CA ILE A 362 5.34 -27.93 -16.14
C ILE A 362 5.08 -27.43 -14.73
N ALA A 363 4.46 -26.26 -14.61
CA ALA A 363 4.09 -25.72 -13.31
C ALA A 363 3.14 -26.69 -12.60
N GLN A 364 3.50 -27.10 -11.39
CA GLN A 364 2.68 -27.98 -10.57
C GLN A 364 1.63 -27.18 -9.79
N ASN A 365 0.56 -27.86 -9.37
CA ASN A 365 -0.42 -27.30 -8.46
C ASN A 365 0.25 -26.98 -7.08
N PRO A 366 -0.06 -25.84 -6.43
CA PRO A 366 0.44 -25.49 -5.11
C PRO A 366 0.34 -26.59 -4.05
N ILE A 367 -0.71 -27.42 -4.09
CA ILE A 367 -0.90 -28.53 -3.15
C ILE A 367 0.11 -29.65 -3.41
N ALA A 368 0.29 -30.02 -4.68
CA ALA A 368 1.29 -31.03 -5.06
C ALA A 368 2.70 -30.54 -4.71
N LEU A 369 2.98 -29.28 -5.01
CA LEU A 369 4.23 -28.61 -4.65
C LEU A 369 4.45 -28.60 -3.13
N ALA A 370 3.41 -28.37 -2.33
CA ALA A 370 3.51 -28.44 -0.87
C ALA A 370 3.85 -29.86 -0.38
N ILE A 371 3.22 -30.89 -0.96
CA ILE A 371 3.52 -32.29 -0.63
C ILE A 371 4.97 -32.62 -0.98
N ASP A 372 5.44 -32.17 -2.14
CA ASP A 372 6.82 -32.39 -2.59
C ASP A 372 7.82 -31.69 -1.67
N ILE A 373 7.58 -30.44 -1.27
CA ILE A 373 8.43 -29.72 -0.31
C ILE A 373 8.47 -30.43 1.04
N TYR A 374 7.33 -30.92 1.53
CA TYR A 374 7.22 -31.60 2.81
C TYR A 374 7.99 -32.92 2.83
N ARG A 375 7.89 -33.70 1.75
CA ARG A 375 8.53 -35.02 1.62
C ARG A 375 10.01 -34.93 1.24
N SER A 376 10.39 -33.91 0.46
CA SER A 376 11.77 -33.74 0.00
C SER A 376 12.72 -33.38 1.15
N ASN A 377 13.93 -33.94 1.12
CA ASN A 377 15.05 -33.58 1.98
C ASN A 377 14.79 -33.62 3.50
N ASN A 378 13.83 -34.41 3.98
CA ASN A 378 13.40 -34.44 5.39
C ASN A 378 13.03 -33.06 5.96
N ASN A 379 12.55 -32.16 5.10
CA ASN A 379 12.21 -30.79 5.44
C ASN A 379 11.07 -30.69 6.46
N GLY A 380 10.06 -31.56 6.34
CA GLY A 380 8.87 -31.55 7.18
C GLY A 380 8.14 -30.20 7.16
N ILE A 381 7.42 -29.89 8.23
CA ILE A 381 6.62 -28.66 8.32
C ILE A 381 7.49 -27.39 8.52
N PHE A 382 8.69 -27.54 9.08
CA PHE A 382 9.56 -26.40 9.41
C PHE A 382 10.04 -25.63 8.18
N LYS A 383 10.11 -26.29 7.01
CA LYS A 383 10.48 -25.63 5.76
C LYS A 383 9.49 -24.54 5.35
N PHE A 384 8.21 -24.69 5.66
CA PHE A 384 7.17 -23.68 5.40
C PHE A 384 7.28 -22.44 6.29
N PHE A 385 8.12 -22.50 7.33
CA PHE A 385 8.44 -21.37 8.21
C PHE A 385 9.89 -20.91 8.05
N ASN A 386 10.62 -21.46 7.08
CA ASN A 386 11.97 -21.00 6.79
C ASN A 386 11.90 -19.57 6.22
N GLY A 387 12.80 -18.70 6.67
CA GLY A 387 12.81 -17.29 6.27
C GLY A 387 11.78 -16.41 6.98
N ILE A 388 11.03 -16.91 7.97
CA ILE A 388 10.01 -16.12 8.66
C ILE A 388 10.58 -14.88 9.38
N ILE A 389 11.78 -14.96 9.95
CA ILE A 389 12.42 -13.85 10.66
C ILE A 389 12.73 -12.67 9.71
N PRO A 390 13.46 -12.84 8.60
CA PRO A 390 13.64 -11.74 7.66
C PRO A 390 12.31 -11.29 7.06
N LEU A 391 11.35 -12.17 6.80
CA LEU A 391 10.01 -11.76 6.33
C LEU A 391 9.30 -10.87 7.37
N PHE A 392 9.37 -11.20 8.65
CA PHE A 392 8.77 -10.42 9.72
C PHE A 392 9.32 -8.99 9.74
N PHE A 393 10.64 -8.83 9.74
CA PHE A 393 11.25 -7.50 9.72
C PHE A 393 10.91 -6.73 8.43
N CYS A 394 10.87 -7.41 7.27
CA CYS A 394 10.40 -6.82 6.02
C CYS A 394 8.99 -6.23 6.20
N LYS A 395 8.06 -7.02 6.75
CA LYS A 395 6.67 -6.61 6.94
C LYS A 395 6.51 -5.54 8.01
N VAL A 396 7.35 -5.52 9.04
CA VAL A 396 7.36 -4.43 10.03
C VAL A 396 7.77 -3.12 9.39
N PHE A 397 8.82 -3.12 8.56
CA PHE A 397 9.23 -1.90 7.86
C PHE A 397 8.22 -1.44 6.81
N GLU A 398 7.58 -2.36 6.09
CA GLU A 398 6.46 -2.02 5.20
C GLU A 398 5.30 -1.39 5.98
N ASP A 399 4.85 -2.00 7.08
CA ASP A 399 3.74 -1.46 7.90
C ASP A 399 4.09 -0.10 8.54
N LEU A 400 5.36 0.13 8.91
CA LEU A 400 5.84 1.43 9.36
C LEU A 400 5.85 2.47 8.22
N SER A 401 6.21 2.06 7.00
CA SER A 401 6.12 2.94 5.83
C SER A 401 4.67 3.31 5.55
N ASP A 402 3.76 2.33 5.56
CA ASP A 402 2.34 2.54 5.31
C ASP A 402 1.72 3.47 6.37
N GLN A 403 2.17 3.38 7.63
CA GLN A 403 1.77 4.32 8.69
C GLN A 403 2.26 5.75 8.44
N CYS A 404 3.42 5.92 7.78
CA CYS A 404 3.97 7.22 7.39
C CYS A 404 3.38 7.77 6.09
N ASP A 405 2.68 6.94 5.30
CA ASP A 405 2.13 7.28 3.98
C ASP A 405 0.60 7.46 3.97
N ARG A 406 -0.13 7.27 5.09
CA ARG A 406 -1.62 7.31 5.13
C ARG A 406 -2.24 8.65 4.75
N GLU A 407 -2.23 8.97 3.45
CA GLU A 407 -3.30 9.72 2.79
C GLU A 407 -4.62 8.99 3.05
N GLU A 408 -5.72 9.74 3.15
CA GLU A 408 -7.04 9.24 3.52
C GLU A 408 -7.39 7.90 2.85
N GLU A 409 -7.91 6.95 3.63
CA GLU A 409 -8.56 5.73 3.13
C GLU A 409 -9.69 6.15 2.19
N ASP A 410 -9.38 6.34 0.90
CA ASP A 410 -10.38 6.20 -0.14
C ASP A 410 -11.00 4.83 0.07
N GLN A 411 -12.32 4.82 0.15
CA GLN A 411 -13.20 3.70 0.46
C GLN A 411 -13.17 2.56 -0.58
N TYR A 412 -12.08 2.46 -1.35
CA TYR A 412 -11.74 1.43 -2.33
C TYR A 412 -10.45 0.72 -1.92
N ASP A 413 -10.38 0.26 -0.67
CA ASP A 413 -9.30 -0.58 -0.16
C ASP A 413 -9.42 -2.02 -0.71
N ASP A 414 -9.34 -2.13 -2.05
CA ASP A 414 -9.24 -3.37 -2.82
C ASP A 414 -7.90 -3.48 -3.56
N ASP A 415 -7.08 -2.42 -3.53
CA ASP A 415 -5.94 -2.21 -4.43
C ASP A 415 -4.61 -2.81 -3.98
N GLU A 416 -4.51 -3.37 -2.76
CA GLU A 416 -3.31 -4.05 -2.26
C GLU A 416 -3.13 -5.49 -2.83
N PHE A 417 -3.49 -5.67 -4.10
CA PHE A 417 -3.49 -6.96 -4.80
C PHE A 417 -2.08 -7.45 -5.15
N TYR A 418 -1.10 -6.54 -5.17
CA TYR A 418 0.29 -6.79 -5.55
C TYR A 418 1.25 -5.79 -4.90
N ALA A 419 1.50 -5.89 -3.58
CA ALA A 419 2.67 -5.30 -2.91
C ALA A 419 3.62 -6.40 -2.42
#